data_AF-A0A3B9SG75-F1
#
_entry.id   AF-A0A3B9SG75-F1
#
_cell.length_a   1.000
_cell.length_b   1.000
_cell.length_c   1.000
_cell.angle_alpha   90.00
_cell.angle_beta   90.00
_cell.angle_gamma   90.00
#
_symmetry.space_group_name_H-M   'P 1'
#
loop_
_entity.id
_entity.type
_entity.pdbx_description
1 polymer ?
#
loop_
_entity_poly.entity_id
_entity_poly.type
_entity_poly.pdbx_seq_one_letter_code
_entity_poly.pdbx_strand_id
1 'polypeptide(L)'
;MFNMFNLKIGLILLLLVVGAVCFVYGVKIIYGKKISPYFYFIVAAVGCFTMGKLYELVTCCLMGVLPNGFNIGYLSCFGCMLFLFTANYGTVATFIDDGGLEFAKYRLLSLPAPFIVPIIHVSFYHIIPIKNSIFILLATVPGIFAAYYHFKHIIFPDMGFPFVKAIKGCNFVSLFFIYAYTVYMYANITDNILLYLFTSVILAGLTVGLVKSCKKGEELWKT
;
A
#
# COMPACT_ATOMS: atom_id res chain seq x y z
N MET A 1 -29.22 -5.82 15.94
CA MET A 1 -28.97 -6.54 14.67
C MET A 1 -28.86 -5.61 13.46
N PHE A 2 -29.25 -4.32 13.55
CA PHE A 2 -28.29 -3.28 13.15
C PHE A 2 -26.99 -3.57 13.92
N ASN A 3 -25.81 -3.67 13.29
CA ASN A 3 -24.56 -3.16 13.89
C ASN A 3 -23.24 -3.56 13.22
N MET A 4 -23.07 -4.75 12.63
CA MET A 4 -21.74 -5.16 12.11
C MET A 4 -21.65 -5.16 10.59
N PHE A 5 -22.65 -5.71 9.92
CA PHE A 5 -22.70 -5.74 8.46
C PHE A 5 -22.77 -4.33 7.86
N ASN A 6 -23.69 -3.50 8.37
CA ASN A 6 -23.83 -2.09 7.97
C ASN A 6 -22.57 -1.27 8.25
N LEU A 7 -21.86 -1.57 9.35
CA LEU A 7 -20.60 -0.90 9.68
C LEU A 7 -19.50 -1.28 8.68
N LYS A 8 -19.32 -2.56 8.36
CA LYS A 8 -18.34 -3.00 7.36
C LYS A 8 -18.64 -2.39 5.98
N ILE A 9 -19.91 -2.35 5.56
CA ILE A 9 -20.31 -1.65 4.32
C ILE A 9 -19.96 -0.17 4.37
N GLY A 10 -20.27 0.52 5.48
CA GLY A 10 -19.92 1.94 5.66
C GLY A 10 -18.42 2.19 5.55
N LEU A 11 -17.59 1.30 6.10
CA LEU A 11 -16.13 1.37 5.99
C LEU A 11 -15.62 1.05 4.58
N ILE A 12 -16.21 0.08 3.88
CA ILE A 12 -15.90 -0.20 2.46
C ILE A 12 -16.23 1.02 1.60
N LEU A 13 -17.40 1.64 1.82
CA LEU A 13 -17.82 2.86 1.14
C LEU A 13 -16.85 4.01 1.41
N LEU A 14 -16.44 4.20 2.67
CA LEU A 14 -15.43 5.20 3.03
C LEU A 14 -14.13 4.99 2.25
N LEU A 15 -13.58 3.77 2.29
CA LEU A 15 -12.33 3.45 1.60
C LEU A 15 -12.46 3.59 0.08
N LEU A 16 -13.61 3.21 -0.49
CA LEU A 16 -13.91 3.35 -1.90
C LEU A 16 -13.96 4.81 -2.33
N VAL A 17 -14.73 5.66 -1.61
CA VAL A 17 -14.88 7.08 -1.94
C VAL A 17 -13.53 7.79 -1.79
N VAL A 18 -12.82 7.56 -0.68
CA VAL A 18 -11.48 8.13 -0.46
C VAL A 18 -10.51 7.67 -1.54
N GLY A 19 -10.48 6.36 -1.83
CA GLY A 19 -9.65 5.77 -2.88
C GLY A 19 -9.94 6.37 -4.26
N ALA A 20 -11.22 6.47 -4.64
CA ALA A 20 -11.64 7.02 -5.93
C ALA A 20 -11.28 8.50 -6.08
N VAL A 21 -11.55 9.32 -5.06
CA VAL A 21 -11.17 10.74 -5.06
C VAL A 21 -9.64 10.89 -5.15
N CYS A 22 -8.90 10.12 -4.36
CA CYS A 22 -7.44 10.12 -4.37
C CYS A 22 -6.87 9.64 -5.71
N PHE A 23 -7.46 8.62 -6.32
CA PHE A 23 -7.05 8.11 -7.63
C PHE A 23 -7.27 9.15 -8.72
N VAL A 24 -8.47 9.73 -8.82
CA VAL A 24 -8.79 10.78 -9.82
C VAL A 24 -7.89 12.00 -9.62
N TYR A 25 -7.69 12.44 -8.37
CA TYR A 25 -6.81 13.55 -8.07
C TYR A 25 -5.34 13.22 -8.37
N GLY A 26 -4.89 12.00 -8.07
CA GLY A 26 -3.57 11.50 -8.40
C GLY A 26 -3.32 11.47 -9.91
N VAL A 27 -4.28 10.97 -10.69
CA VAL A 27 -4.23 11.02 -12.16
C VAL A 27 -4.11 12.46 -12.64
N LYS A 28 -4.88 13.39 -12.10
CA LYS A 28 -4.77 14.82 -12.43
C LYS A 28 -3.38 15.41 -12.10
N ILE A 29 -2.74 14.96 -11.01
CA ILE A 29 -1.39 15.41 -10.65
C ILE A 29 -0.37 14.95 -11.69
N ILE A 30 -0.49 13.74 -12.24
CA ILE A 30 0.54 13.13 -13.11
C ILE A 30 0.25 13.30 -14.61
N TYR A 31 -1.01 13.48 -15.00
CA TYR A 31 -1.44 13.45 -16.40
C TYR A 31 -0.75 14.51 -17.25
N GLY A 32 -0.16 14.07 -18.37
CA GLY A 32 0.51 14.95 -19.33
C GLY A 32 1.80 15.60 -18.81
N LYS A 33 2.30 15.21 -17.62
CA LYS A 33 3.51 15.79 -17.03
C LYS A 33 4.74 14.90 -17.21
N LYS A 34 5.87 15.52 -17.51
CA LYS A 34 7.20 14.88 -17.57
C LYS A 34 7.79 14.73 -16.15
N ILE A 35 7.20 13.85 -15.35
CA ILE A 35 7.66 13.52 -13.99
C ILE A 35 8.16 12.08 -13.93
N SER A 36 8.82 11.70 -12.82
CA SER A 36 9.30 10.33 -12.63
C SER A 36 8.19 9.28 -12.73
N PRO A 37 8.42 8.14 -13.41
CA PRO A 37 7.55 6.97 -13.40
C PRO A 37 7.17 6.48 -12.00
N TYR A 38 7.99 6.79 -10.98
CA TYR A 38 7.68 6.53 -9.56
C TYR A 38 6.26 6.96 -9.19
N PHE A 39 5.87 8.20 -9.51
CA PHE A 39 4.56 8.74 -9.11
C PHE A 39 3.40 8.08 -9.84
N TYR A 40 3.61 7.64 -11.09
CA TYR A 40 2.62 6.86 -11.84
C TYR A 40 2.32 5.54 -11.14
N PHE A 41 3.35 4.86 -10.64
CA PHE A 41 3.18 3.60 -9.92
C PHE A 41 2.50 3.78 -8.56
N ILE A 42 2.78 4.86 -7.81
CA ILE A 42 2.04 5.14 -6.57
C ILE A 42 0.54 5.39 -6.86
N VAL A 43 0.21 6.17 -7.89
CA VAL A 43 -1.18 6.42 -8.27
C VAL A 43 -1.86 5.14 -8.76
N ALA A 44 -1.15 4.30 -9.52
CA ALA A 44 -1.65 2.98 -9.94
C ALA A 44 -1.93 2.07 -8.74
N ALA A 45 -1.07 2.08 -7.71
CA ALA A 45 -1.30 1.34 -6.48
C ALA A 45 -2.60 1.77 -5.76
N VAL A 46 -2.87 3.08 -5.71
CA VAL A 46 -4.14 3.63 -5.19
C VAL A 46 -5.33 3.20 -6.05
N GLY A 47 -5.15 3.14 -7.37
CA GLY A 47 -6.16 2.60 -8.30
C GLY A 47 -6.49 1.14 -8.02
N CYS A 48 -5.48 0.29 -7.85
CA CYS A 48 -5.66 -1.12 -7.48
C CYS A 48 -6.35 -1.28 -6.12
N PHE A 49 -5.98 -0.48 -5.13
CA PHE A 49 -6.67 -0.45 -3.84
C PHE A 49 -8.16 -0.12 -4.00
N THR A 50 -8.46 0.93 -4.77
CA THR A 50 -9.84 1.39 -5.04
C THR A 50 -10.67 0.33 -5.74
N MET A 51 -10.10 -0.34 -6.76
CA MET A 51 -10.78 -1.42 -7.48
C MET A 51 -11.14 -2.60 -6.57
N GLY A 52 -10.30 -2.90 -5.57
CA GLY A 52 -10.62 -3.92 -4.55
C GLY A 52 -11.85 -3.56 -3.73
N LYS A 53 -11.93 -2.30 -3.27
CA LYS A 53 -13.08 -1.82 -2.50
C LYS A 53 -14.36 -1.78 -3.36
N LEU A 54 -14.24 -1.45 -4.64
CA LEU A 54 -15.36 -1.50 -5.58
C LEU A 54 -15.86 -2.93 -5.75
N TYR A 55 -14.95 -3.89 -5.93
CA TYR A 55 -15.32 -5.30 -6.02
C TYR A 55 -16.03 -5.80 -4.76
N GLU A 56 -15.50 -5.48 -3.57
CA GLU A 56 -16.12 -5.85 -2.30
C GLU A 56 -17.53 -5.26 -2.16
N LEU A 57 -17.72 -3.99 -2.52
CA LEU A 57 -19.02 -3.34 -2.47
C LEU A 57 -20.02 -3.98 -3.45
N VAL A 58 -19.62 -4.18 -4.70
CA VAL A 58 -20.47 -4.80 -5.73
C VAL A 58 -20.88 -6.21 -5.33
N THR A 59 -19.93 -7.01 -4.83
CA THR A 59 -20.23 -8.37 -4.34
C THR A 59 -21.20 -8.34 -3.18
N CYS A 60 -21.03 -7.40 -2.25
CA CYS A 60 -21.94 -7.21 -1.12
C CYS A 60 -23.36 -6.85 -1.58
N CYS A 61 -23.49 -5.94 -2.57
CA CYS A 61 -24.78 -5.55 -3.13
C CYS A 61 -25.48 -6.70 -3.88
N LEU A 62 -24.73 -7.55 -4.60
CA LEU A 62 -25.30 -8.62 -5.42
C LEU A 62 -25.61 -9.89 -4.60
N MET A 63 -24.72 -10.27 -3.68
CA MET A 63 -24.83 -11.54 -2.96
C MET A 63 -25.43 -11.38 -1.55
N GLY A 64 -25.60 -10.14 -1.06
CA GLY A 64 -26.08 -9.87 0.30
C GLY A 64 -25.12 -10.31 1.40
N VAL A 65 -23.90 -10.73 1.05
CA VAL A 65 -22.86 -11.21 1.95
C VAL A 65 -21.52 -10.59 1.59
N LEU A 66 -20.63 -10.44 2.57
CA LEU A 66 -19.27 -10.03 2.30
C LEU A 66 -18.50 -11.20 1.65
N PRO A 67 -17.56 -10.90 0.72
CA PRO A 67 -16.72 -11.94 0.14
C PRO A 67 -15.93 -12.67 1.23
N ASN A 68 -16.20 -13.96 1.40
CA ASN A 68 -15.47 -14.82 2.33
C ASN A 68 -14.52 -15.74 1.56
N GLY A 69 -13.25 -15.77 1.99
CA GLY A 69 -12.19 -16.51 1.31
C GLY A 69 -11.73 -15.87 0.00
N PHE A 70 -10.95 -16.60 -0.79
CA PHE A 70 -10.35 -16.09 -2.03
C PHE A 70 -11.39 -15.55 -3.01
N ASN A 71 -11.10 -14.36 -3.52
CA ASN A 71 -11.92 -13.65 -4.50
C ASN A 71 -11.02 -12.72 -5.34
N ILE A 72 -11.57 -12.16 -6.42
CA ILE A 72 -10.80 -11.33 -7.35
C ILE A 72 -10.28 -10.03 -6.69
N GLY A 73 -10.88 -9.59 -5.58
CA GLY A 73 -10.41 -8.45 -4.78
C GLY A 73 -9.00 -8.66 -4.23
N TYR A 74 -8.54 -9.89 -4.01
CA TYR A 74 -7.16 -10.16 -3.60
C TYR A 74 -6.13 -9.82 -4.70
N LEU A 75 -6.49 -9.89 -5.98
CA LEU A 75 -5.63 -9.43 -7.07
C LEU A 75 -5.41 -7.92 -7.01
N SER A 76 -6.39 -7.18 -6.49
CA SER A 76 -6.28 -5.75 -6.28
C SER A 76 -5.24 -5.44 -5.19
N CYS A 77 -5.20 -6.23 -4.11
CA CYS A 77 -4.18 -6.10 -3.08
C CYS A 77 -2.80 -6.47 -3.62
N PHE A 78 -2.70 -7.59 -4.34
CA PHE A 78 -1.47 -7.99 -5.01
C PHE A 78 -0.94 -6.91 -5.95
N GLY A 79 -1.79 -6.36 -6.83
CA GLY A 79 -1.44 -5.29 -7.74
C GLY A 79 -1.02 -4.01 -7.01
N CYS A 80 -1.72 -3.66 -5.93
CA CYS A 80 -1.36 -2.52 -5.09
C CYS A 80 0.06 -2.66 -4.52
N MET A 81 0.36 -3.79 -3.88
CA MET A 81 1.68 -4.06 -3.31
C MET A 81 2.77 -4.16 -4.38
N LEU A 82 2.45 -4.76 -5.53
CA LEU A 82 3.37 -4.88 -6.65
C LEU A 82 3.72 -3.51 -7.23
N PHE A 83 2.75 -2.62 -7.41
CA PHE A 83 3.02 -1.26 -7.88
C PHE A 83 3.85 -0.45 -6.87
N LEU A 84 3.62 -0.60 -5.57
CA LEU A 84 4.45 0.01 -4.53
C LEU A 84 5.90 -0.51 -4.58
N PHE A 85 6.08 -1.82 -4.80
CA PHE A 85 7.39 -2.41 -5.02
C PHE A 85 8.07 -1.86 -6.28
N THR A 86 7.39 -1.92 -7.42
CA THR A 86 7.89 -1.46 -8.73
C THR A 86 8.24 0.02 -8.71
N ALA A 87 7.48 0.85 -7.99
CA ALA A 87 7.77 2.27 -7.83
C ALA A 87 9.18 2.51 -7.31
N ASN A 88 9.74 1.64 -6.46
CA ASN A 88 11.10 1.82 -5.99
C ASN A 88 12.11 0.95 -6.72
N TYR A 89 11.87 -0.36 -6.77
CA TYR A 89 12.82 -1.29 -7.37
C TYR A 89 12.99 -1.05 -8.88
N GLY A 90 11.86 -0.85 -9.58
CA GLY A 90 11.85 -0.72 -11.03
C GLY A 90 12.31 0.64 -11.56
N THR A 91 12.23 1.71 -10.76
CA THR A 91 12.48 3.07 -11.27
C THR A 91 13.50 3.89 -10.50
N VAL A 92 13.84 3.52 -9.27
CA VAL A 92 14.67 4.34 -8.38
C VAL A 92 15.92 3.61 -7.93
N ALA A 93 15.81 2.32 -7.59
CA ALA A 93 16.84 1.60 -6.86
C ALA A 93 18.21 1.61 -7.56
N THR A 94 18.24 1.37 -8.88
CA THR A 94 19.49 1.34 -9.67
C THR A 94 20.10 2.72 -9.91
N PHE A 95 19.34 3.80 -9.71
CA PHE A 95 19.85 5.17 -9.85
C PHE A 95 20.46 5.72 -8.56
N ILE A 96 19.97 5.28 -7.41
CA ILE A 96 20.44 5.74 -6.10
C ILE A 96 21.52 4.80 -5.52
N ASP A 97 21.42 3.50 -5.77
CA ASP A 97 22.31 2.49 -5.18
C ASP A 97 23.03 1.70 -6.28
N ASP A 98 24.34 1.95 -6.41
CA ASP A 98 25.26 1.30 -7.34
C ASP A 98 25.79 -0.04 -6.81
N GLY A 99 25.40 -0.45 -5.59
CA GLY A 99 25.92 -1.64 -4.92
C GLY A 99 27.26 -1.42 -4.19
N GLY A 100 27.83 -0.21 -4.26
CA GLY A 100 29.10 0.13 -3.62
C GLY A 100 29.06 0.02 -2.09
N LEU A 101 30.25 -0.11 -1.48
CA LEU A 101 30.38 -0.26 -0.02
C LEU A 101 29.94 1.00 0.75
N GLU A 102 30.00 2.16 0.13
CA GLU A 102 29.60 3.45 0.70
C GLU A 102 28.15 3.41 1.24
N PHE A 103 27.25 2.77 0.49
CA PHE A 103 25.84 2.68 0.86
C PHE A 103 25.45 1.39 1.58
N ALA A 104 26.42 0.50 1.87
CA ALA A 104 26.16 -0.79 2.52
C ALA A 104 25.44 -0.64 3.86
N LYS A 105 25.79 0.39 4.64
CA LYS A 105 25.14 0.67 5.93
C LYS A 105 23.64 0.92 5.78
N TYR A 106 23.20 1.65 4.75
CA TYR A 106 21.79 1.94 4.52
C TYR A 106 21.04 0.69 4.05
N ARG A 107 21.69 -0.18 3.24
CA ARG A 107 21.11 -1.48 2.87
C ARG A 107 20.83 -2.35 4.09
N LEU A 108 21.78 -2.42 5.04
CA LEU A 108 21.65 -3.19 6.28
C LEU A 108 20.59 -2.60 7.21
N LEU A 109 20.61 -1.28 7.42
CA LEU A 109 19.60 -0.58 8.23
C LEU A 109 18.18 -0.75 7.67
N SER A 110 18.03 -1.08 6.39
CA SER A 110 16.73 -1.28 5.76
C SER A 110 16.12 -2.66 6.00
N LEU A 111 16.93 -3.64 6.43
CA LEU A 111 16.51 -5.03 6.61
C LEU A 111 15.40 -5.24 7.66
N PRO A 112 15.27 -4.47 8.75
CA PRO A 112 14.17 -4.66 9.71
C PRO A 112 12.77 -4.41 9.12
N ALA A 113 12.62 -3.46 8.19
CA ALA A 113 11.33 -3.09 7.62
C ALA A 113 10.55 -4.24 6.95
N PRO A 114 11.14 -5.09 6.09
CA PRO A 114 10.45 -6.23 5.50
C PRO A 114 10.00 -7.27 6.53
N PHE A 115 10.65 -7.40 7.70
CA PHE A 115 10.28 -8.39 8.72
C PHE A 115 8.98 -8.07 9.46
N ILE A 116 8.51 -6.82 9.44
CA ILE A 116 7.23 -6.46 10.08
C ILE A 116 6.05 -7.20 9.42
N VAL A 117 6.06 -7.36 8.09
CA VAL A 117 5.00 -8.07 7.35
C VAL A 117 4.86 -9.56 7.76
N PRO A 118 5.93 -10.38 7.78
CA PRO A 118 5.85 -11.76 8.25
C PRO A 118 5.61 -11.85 9.76
N ILE A 119 6.07 -10.91 10.59
CA ILE A 119 5.71 -10.87 12.02
C ILE A 119 4.19 -10.73 12.16
N ILE A 120 3.55 -9.86 11.37
CA ILE A 120 2.08 -9.76 11.35
C ILE A 120 1.49 -11.10 10.90
N HIS A 121 1.99 -11.72 9.82
CA HIS A 121 1.49 -13.02 9.36
C HIS A 121 1.54 -14.11 10.42
N VAL A 122 2.68 -14.30 11.07
CA VAL A 122 2.88 -15.31 12.13
C VAL A 122 1.96 -15.02 13.32
N SER A 123 1.77 -13.75 13.68
CA SER A 123 0.91 -13.35 14.79
C SER A 123 -0.56 -13.77 14.61
N PHE A 124 -1.03 -13.88 13.36
CA PHE A 124 -2.40 -14.30 13.03
C PHE A 124 -2.48 -15.74 12.50
N TYR A 125 -1.36 -16.43 12.31
CA TYR A 125 -1.29 -17.74 11.63
C TYR A 125 -2.20 -18.81 12.27
N HIS A 126 -2.28 -18.85 13.61
CA HIS A 126 -3.07 -19.84 14.35
C HIS A 126 -4.60 -19.71 14.17
N ILE A 127 -5.07 -18.60 13.61
CA ILE A 127 -6.50 -18.25 13.54
C ILE A 127 -7.01 -18.33 12.09
N ILE A 128 -6.12 -18.55 11.11
CA ILE A 128 -6.46 -18.47 9.68
C ILE A 128 -6.54 -19.88 9.08
N PRO A 129 -7.64 -20.21 8.37
CA PRO A 129 -7.70 -21.44 7.59
C PRO A 129 -6.60 -21.49 6.53
N ILE A 130 -5.92 -22.64 6.38
CA ILE A 130 -4.83 -22.86 5.40
C ILE A 130 -5.17 -22.36 3.99
N LYS A 131 -6.42 -22.57 3.54
CA LYS A 131 -6.90 -22.10 2.23
C LYS A 131 -6.73 -20.59 2.04
N ASN A 132 -6.91 -19.79 3.09
CA ASN A 132 -6.77 -18.34 3.02
C ASN A 132 -5.29 -17.91 3.16
N SER A 133 -4.46 -18.70 3.85
CA SER A 133 -3.05 -18.37 4.10
C SER A 133 -2.24 -18.24 2.81
N ILE A 134 -2.47 -19.08 1.80
CA ILE A 134 -1.71 -19.02 0.53
C ILE A 134 -2.00 -17.75 -0.27
N PHE A 135 -3.22 -17.23 -0.23
CA PHE A 135 -3.59 -16.01 -0.94
C PHE A 135 -3.11 -14.75 -0.21
N ILE A 136 -3.15 -14.77 1.12
CA ILE A 136 -2.51 -13.72 1.91
C ILE A 136 -1.00 -13.71 1.63
N LEU A 137 -0.37 -14.88 1.52
CA LEU A 137 1.05 -14.99 1.20
C LEU A 137 1.35 -14.40 -0.18
N LEU A 138 0.54 -14.71 -1.19
CA LEU A 138 0.67 -14.12 -2.53
C LEU A 138 0.60 -12.58 -2.48
N ALA A 139 -0.36 -12.01 -1.73
CA ALA A 139 -0.53 -10.57 -1.60
C ALA A 139 0.57 -9.90 -0.74
N THR A 140 1.12 -10.61 0.26
CA THR A 140 2.09 -10.06 1.21
C THR A 140 3.54 -10.14 0.73
N VAL A 141 3.90 -11.11 -0.12
CA VAL A 141 5.27 -11.24 -0.66
C VAL A 141 5.75 -9.97 -1.38
N PRO A 142 4.99 -9.37 -2.32
CA PRO A 142 5.39 -8.07 -2.89
C PRO A 142 5.48 -6.97 -1.83
N GLY A 143 4.61 -7.01 -0.81
CA GLY A 143 4.62 -6.08 0.32
C GLY A 143 5.91 -6.16 1.16
N ILE A 144 6.48 -7.36 1.35
CA ILE A 144 7.78 -7.55 2.02
C ILE A 144 8.87 -6.80 1.25
N PHE A 145 8.98 -7.06 -0.05
CA PHE A 145 9.99 -6.39 -0.87
C PHE A 145 9.75 -4.88 -0.98
N ALA A 146 8.48 -4.46 -1.12
CA ALA A 146 8.12 -3.04 -1.13
C ALA A 146 8.57 -2.36 0.17
N ALA A 147 8.30 -2.95 1.33
CA ALA A 147 8.69 -2.39 2.63
C ALA A 147 10.20 -2.16 2.75
N TYR A 148 11.01 -3.11 2.27
CA TYR A 148 12.47 -2.94 2.20
C TYR A 148 12.86 -1.71 1.39
N TYR A 149 12.38 -1.58 0.16
CA TYR A 149 12.79 -0.49 -0.72
C TYR A 149 12.22 0.87 -0.30
N HIS A 150 10.98 0.92 0.18
CA HIS A 150 10.42 2.15 0.74
C HIS A 150 11.24 2.63 1.93
N PHE A 151 11.58 1.75 2.88
CA PHE A 151 12.37 2.15 4.04
C PHE A 151 13.80 2.54 3.66
N LYS A 152 14.42 1.79 2.74
CA LYS A 152 15.74 2.12 2.18
C LYS A 152 15.79 3.53 1.62
N HIS A 153 14.85 3.91 0.77
CA HIS A 153 14.83 5.23 0.16
C HIS A 153 14.35 6.35 1.10
N ILE A 154 13.86 6.03 2.32
CA ILE A 154 13.63 7.03 3.37
C ILE A 154 14.97 7.43 4.02
N ILE A 155 15.80 6.44 4.34
CA ILE A 155 17.04 6.66 5.10
C ILE A 155 18.24 7.02 4.22
N PHE A 156 18.14 6.77 2.90
CA PHE A 156 19.21 7.12 1.97
C PHE A 156 19.49 8.64 1.99
N PRO A 157 20.77 9.04 2.00
CA PRO A 157 21.16 10.44 2.07
C PRO A 157 20.83 11.16 0.76
N ASP A 158 20.48 12.44 0.86
CA ASP A 158 20.21 13.31 -0.30
C ASP A 158 21.55 13.78 -0.91
N MET A 159 22.33 12.85 -1.46
CA MET A 159 23.69 13.07 -1.99
C MET A 159 23.67 13.77 -3.36
N GLY A 160 23.05 14.94 -3.46
CA GLY A 160 23.01 15.72 -4.70
C GLY A 160 22.01 15.22 -5.75
N PHE A 161 21.11 14.30 -5.38
CA PHE A 161 19.99 13.86 -6.21
C PHE A 161 18.69 14.49 -5.70
N PRO A 162 18.21 15.62 -6.27
CA PRO A 162 17.01 16.33 -5.79
C PRO A 162 15.77 15.44 -5.75
N PHE A 163 15.73 14.43 -6.63
CA PHE A 163 14.63 13.50 -6.69
C PHE A 163 14.46 12.59 -5.47
N VAL A 164 15.55 12.31 -4.72
CA VAL A 164 15.48 11.46 -3.53
C VAL A 164 14.63 12.15 -2.46
N LYS A 165 14.82 13.46 -2.28
CA LYS A 165 14.01 14.30 -1.41
C LYS A 165 12.54 14.32 -1.85
N ALA A 166 12.27 14.34 -3.16
CA ALA A 166 10.92 14.35 -3.71
C ALA A 166 10.13 13.06 -3.40
N ILE A 167 10.79 11.89 -3.35
CA ILE A 167 10.12 10.60 -3.12
C ILE A 167 10.04 10.20 -1.63
N LYS A 168 10.87 10.77 -0.75
CA LYS A 168 10.92 10.41 0.69
C LYS A 168 9.56 10.45 1.39
N GLY A 169 8.78 11.50 1.16
CA GLY A 169 7.43 11.62 1.73
C GLY A 169 6.48 10.53 1.24
N CYS A 170 6.56 10.17 -0.05
CA CYS A 170 5.76 9.08 -0.61
C CYS A 170 6.20 7.73 -0.03
N ASN A 171 7.51 7.50 0.09
CA ASN A 171 8.05 6.27 0.65
C ASN A 171 7.67 6.06 2.12
N PHE A 172 7.70 7.13 2.92
CA PHE A 172 7.25 7.10 4.30
C PHE A 172 5.78 6.66 4.40
N VAL A 173 4.88 7.35 3.70
CA VAL A 173 3.45 7.00 3.77
C VAL A 173 3.18 5.62 3.18
N SER A 174 3.86 5.23 2.10
CA SER A 174 3.72 3.90 1.48
C SER A 174 4.13 2.78 2.42
N LEU A 175 5.19 2.97 3.21
CA LEU A 175 5.64 1.99 4.20
C LEU A 175 4.56 1.70 5.24
N PHE A 176 3.98 2.75 5.83
CA PHE A 176 2.88 2.59 6.78
C PHE A 176 1.61 2.06 6.12
N PHE A 177 1.36 2.43 4.85
CA PHE A 177 0.24 1.89 4.08
C PHE A 177 0.36 0.37 3.90
N ILE A 178 1.55 -0.13 3.56
CA ILE A 178 1.81 -1.57 3.43
C ILE A 178 1.52 -2.30 4.73
N TYR A 179 2.00 -1.78 5.86
CA TYR A 179 1.74 -2.39 7.18
C TYR A 179 0.26 -2.34 7.55
N ALA A 180 -0.39 -1.18 7.43
CA ALA A 180 -1.81 -1.03 7.72
C ALA A 180 -2.68 -1.92 6.83
N TYR A 181 -2.33 -2.04 5.55
CA TYR A 181 -3.10 -2.87 4.61
C TYR A 181 -2.91 -4.36 4.89
N THR A 182 -1.70 -4.74 5.30
CA THR A 182 -1.42 -6.10 5.78
C THR A 182 -2.29 -6.45 6.99
N VAL A 183 -2.32 -5.59 8.02
CA VAL A 183 -3.18 -5.80 9.21
C VAL A 183 -4.66 -5.80 8.85
N TYR A 184 -5.09 -4.92 7.94
CA TYR A 184 -6.47 -4.87 7.44
C TYR A 184 -6.92 -6.20 6.82
N MET A 185 -6.06 -6.85 6.02
CA MET A 185 -6.38 -8.16 5.44
C MET A 185 -6.65 -9.21 6.52
N TYR A 186 -5.84 -9.25 7.58
CA TYR A 186 -6.08 -10.16 8.70
C TYR A 186 -7.32 -9.80 9.50
N ALA A 187 -7.56 -8.51 9.73
CA ALA A 187 -8.76 -8.04 10.42
C ALA A 187 -10.04 -8.47 9.69
N ASN A 188 -10.02 -8.43 8.35
CA ASN A 188 -11.13 -8.88 7.54
C ASN A 188 -11.35 -10.41 7.64
N ILE A 189 -10.27 -11.20 7.60
CA ILE A 189 -10.34 -12.67 7.59
C ILE A 189 -10.70 -13.24 8.97
N THR A 190 -10.25 -12.60 10.04
CA THR A 190 -10.53 -13.01 11.43
C THR A 190 -11.84 -12.44 11.97
N ASP A 191 -12.59 -11.69 11.15
CA ASP A 191 -13.81 -10.98 11.55
C ASP A 191 -13.65 -10.06 12.78
N ASN A 192 -12.42 -9.61 13.06
CA ASN A 192 -12.14 -8.71 14.17
C ASN A 192 -12.59 -7.28 13.83
N ILE A 193 -13.79 -6.92 14.28
CA ILE A 193 -14.45 -5.65 13.92
C ILE A 193 -13.70 -4.41 14.39
N LEU A 194 -13.10 -4.44 15.59
CA LEU A 194 -12.36 -3.29 16.11
C LEU A 194 -11.11 -3.07 15.26
N LEU A 195 -10.34 -4.12 15.01
CA LEU A 195 -9.14 -4.04 14.18
C LEU A 195 -9.49 -3.61 12.75
N TYR A 196 -10.62 -4.10 12.20
CA TYR A 196 -11.11 -3.73 10.87
C TYR A 196 -11.47 -2.25 10.80
N LEU A 197 -12.16 -1.72 11.82
CA LEU A 197 -12.50 -0.30 11.92
C LEU A 197 -11.24 0.56 12.00
N PHE A 198 -10.33 0.27 12.93
CA PHE A 198 -9.11 1.04 13.11
C PHE A 198 -8.25 1.06 11.85
N THR A 199 -8.01 -0.11 11.25
CA THR A 199 -7.21 -0.22 10.02
C THR A 199 -7.87 0.45 8.83
N SER A 200 -9.21 0.42 8.71
CA SER A 200 -9.93 1.15 7.65
C SER A 200 -9.76 2.66 7.76
N VAL A 201 -9.87 3.23 8.96
CA VAL A 201 -9.68 4.67 9.17
C VAL A 201 -8.23 5.07 8.88
N ILE A 202 -7.26 4.28 9.35
CA ILE A 202 -5.84 4.49 9.07
C ILE A 202 -5.57 4.44 7.56
N LEU A 203 -6.10 3.43 6.86
CA LEU A 203 -5.93 3.29 5.41
C LEU A 203 -6.53 4.46 4.63
N ALA A 204 -7.70 4.96 5.02
CA ALA A 204 -8.27 6.16 4.43
C ALA A 204 -7.30 7.35 4.57
N GLY A 205 -6.79 7.59 5.78
CA GLY A 205 -5.82 8.65 6.06
C GLY A 205 -4.52 8.49 5.27
N LEU A 206 -3.96 7.29 5.21
CA LEU A 206 -2.74 6.99 4.47
C LEU A 206 -2.94 7.11 2.96
N THR A 207 -4.11 6.76 2.43
CA THR A 207 -4.44 6.95 1.00
C THR A 207 -4.42 8.43 0.62
N VAL A 208 -5.02 9.29 1.46
CA VAL A 208 -4.95 10.75 1.29
C VAL A 208 -3.51 11.24 1.44
N GLY A 209 -2.78 10.72 2.43
CA GLY A 209 -1.38 11.02 2.67
C GLY A 209 -0.49 10.70 1.48
N LEU A 210 -0.72 9.55 0.81
CA LEU A 210 0.04 9.12 -0.36
C LEU A 210 -0.09 10.14 -1.49
N VAL A 211 -1.32 10.50 -1.85
CA VAL A 211 -1.54 11.43 -2.97
C VAL A 211 -1.09 12.85 -2.64
N LYS A 212 -1.24 13.30 -1.39
CA LYS A 212 -0.66 14.58 -0.94
C LYS A 212 0.87 14.56 -1.04
N SER A 213 1.51 13.46 -0.62
CA SER A 213 2.95 13.28 -0.77
C SER A 213 3.36 13.24 -2.24
N CYS A 214 2.57 12.65 -3.14
CA CYS A 214 2.84 12.68 -4.58
C CYS A 214 2.79 14.10 -5.14
N LYS A 215 1.81 14.92 -4.72
CA LYS A 215 1.75 16.34 -5.11
C LYS A 215 3.01 17.10 -4.65
N LYS A 216 3.37 16.95 -3.37
CA LYS A 216 4.57 17.60 -2.82
C LYS A 216 5.84 17.12 -3.53
N GLY A 217 5.92 15.82 -3.82
CA GLY A 217 7.02 15.23 -4.59
C GLY A 217 7.10 15.77 -6.01
N GLU A 218 5.95 15.96 -6.68
CA GLU A 218 5.89 16.56 -8.01
C GLU A 218 6.36 18.03 -8.01
N GLU A 219 5.99 18.81 -7.00
CA GLU A 219 6.45 20.19 -6.82
C GLU A 219 7.98 20.23 -6.61
N LEU A 220 8.51 19.34 -5.77
CA LEU A 220 9.96 19.19 -5.53
C LEU A 220 10.74 18.64 -6.72
N TRP A 221 10.08 17.93 -7.64
CA TRP A 221 10.72 17.41 -8.86
C TRP A 221 10.97 18.51 -9.89
N LYS A 222 10.20 19.60 -9.84
CA LYS A 222 10.32 20.74 -10.77
C LYS A 222 11.40 21.75 -10.37
N THR A 223 11.85 21.70 -9.13
CA THR A 223 12.87 22.58 -8.55
C THR A 223 14.24 21.92 -8.61
#